data_AF-T5AQC1-F1
#
_entry.id   AF-T5AQC1-F1
#
_cell.length_a   1.000
_cell.length_b   1.000
_cell.length_c   1.000
_cell.angle_alpha   90.00
_cell.angle_beta   90.00
_cell.angle_gamma   90.00
#
_symmetry.space_group_name_H-M   'P 1'
#
loop_
_entity.id
_entity.type
_entity.pdbx_description
1 polymer ?
#
loop_
_entity_poly.entity_id
_entity_poly.type
_entity_poly.pdbx_seq_one_letter_code
_entity_poly.pdbx_strand_id
1 'polypeptide(L)'
;MPALYSLGQTNIVARPSRNGAELSKAEMDDGVALLEEKARRWRPEAMCVVGKGIWESIWRVRRGRPVGRDFRYGWRHEADNMGVIDGEWPGARIFVATSTSGLAASLSPTEKQAIWAQLGSWVKARRAEREMQAETDRRKDD
;
A
#
# COMPACT_ATOMS: atom_id res chain seq x y z
N MET A 1 8.92 12.43 9.32
CA MET A 1 8.35 11.70 8.16
C MET A 1 6.83 11.90 8.06
N PRO A 2 6.00 11.56 9.07
CA PRO A 2 4.55 11.83 9.00
C PRO A 2 4.22 13.33 9.02
N ALA A 3 4.82 14.11 9.93
CA ALA A 3 4.52 15.53 10.07
C ALA A 3 4.90 16.39 8.84
N LEU A 4 5.94 15.98 8.09
CA LEU A 4 6.44 16.74 6.95
C LEU A 4 5.86 16.26 5.60
N TYR A 5 5.58 14.96 5.48
CA TYR A 5 5.23 14.36 4.19
C TYR A 5 3.93 13.55 4.22
N SER A 6 3.24 13.48 5.36
CA SER A 6 2.07 12.61 5.54
C SER A 6 2.34 11.17 5.07
N LEU A 7 3.54 10.67 5.37
CA LEU A 7 4.04 9.36 4.92
C LEU A 7 4.52 8.54 6.10
N GLY A 8 4.07 7.28 6.16
CA GLY A 8 4.58 6.23 7.02
C GLY A 8 5.27 5.12 6.23
N GLN A 9 6.08 4.30 6.91
CA GLN A 9 6.73 3.13 6.34
C GLN A 9 6.62 1.95 7.30
N THR A 10 6.42 0.75 6.76
CA THR A 10 6.41 -0.51 7.50
C THR A 10 6.82 -1.64 6.56
N ASN A 11 7.27 -2.76 7.14
CA ASN A 11 7.53 -4.00 6.41
C ASN A 11 6.48 -5.07 6.75
N ILE A 12 6.32 -6.04 5.84
CA ILE A 12 5.49 -7.24 6.05
C ILE A 12 6.15 -8.21 7.02
N VAL A 13 7.48 -8.32 7.00
CA VAL A 13 8.28 -9.11 7.95
C VAL A 13 9.16 -8.16 8.76
N ALA A 14 9.25 -8.40 10.07
CA ALA A 14 10.05 -7.57 10.99
C ALA A 14 11.53 -7.96 11.00
N ARG A 15 11.86 -9.24 10.76
CA ARG A 15 13.24 -9.73 10.73
C ARG A 15 14.02 -9.07 9.58
N PRO A 16 15.23 -8.56 9.83
CA PRO A 16 16.12 -8.10 8.77
C PRO A 16 16.50 -9.24 7.81
N SER A 17 16.51 -8.95 6.51
CA SER A 17 17.05 -9.84 5.47
C SER A 17 17.86 -9.03 4.47
N ARG A 18 18.83 -9.68 3.82
CA ARG A 18 19.67 -8.99 2.82
C ARG A 18 18.89 -8.72 1.54
N ASN A 19 17.92 -9.58 1.22
CA ASN A 19 16.99 -9.39 0.11
C ASN A 19 15.67 -10.14 0.38
N GLY A 20 14.67 -9.88 -0.46
CA GLY A 20 13.34 -10.51 -0.34
C GLY A 20 13.30 -12.00 -0.66
N ALA A 21 14.32 -12.57 -1.33
CA ALA A 21 14.36 -14.00 -1.63
C ALA A 21 14.72 -14.86 -0.41
N GLU A 22 15.24 -14.25 0.66
CA GLU A 22 15.54 -14.89 1.94
C GLU A 22 14.31 -15.02 2.86
N LEU A 23 13.15 -14.51 2.42
CA LEU A 23 11.88 -14.63 3.14
C LEU A 23 11.07 -15.79 2.57
N SER A 24 10.71 -16.74 3.41
CA SER A 24 9.79 -17.80 3.02
C SER A 24 8.38 -17.25 2.76
N LYS A 25 7.60 -17.98 1.95
CA LYS A 25 6.19 -17.62 1.73
C LYS A 25 5.40 -17.61 3.04
N ALA A 26 5.65 -18.57 3.91
CA ALA A 26 5.02 -18.65 5.23
C ALA A 26 5.34 -17.41 6.08
N GLU A 27 6.63 -17.01 6.19
CA GLU A 27 7.01 -15.80 6.92
C GLU A 27 6.31 -14.54 6.39
N MET A 28 6.17 -14.40 5.07
CA MET A 28 5.45 -13.27 4.48
C MET A 28 3.93 -13.36 4.73
N ASP A 29 3.37 -14.56 4.67
CA ASP A 29 1.94 -14.81 4.87
C ASP A 29 1.54 -14.53 6.34
N ASP A 30 2.37 -14.93 7.30
CA ASP A 30 2.20 -14.63 8.74
C ASP A 30 2.22 -13.12 9.02
N GLY A 31 3.00 -12.36 8.23
CA GLY A 31 3.09 -10.91 8.33
C GLY A 31 1.82 -10.15 7.93
N VAL A 32 0.88 -10.78 7.21
CA VAL A 32 -0.33 -10.12 6.70
C VAL A 32 -1.24 -9.65 7.82
N ALA A 33 -1.44 -10.47 8.86
CA ALA A 33 -2.29 -10.10 10.00
C ALA A 33 -1.80 -8.84 10.72
N LEU A 34 -0.49 -8.68 10.86
CA LEU A 34 0.13 -7.49 11.46
C LEU A 34 -0.01 -6.26 10.56
N LEU A 35 0.03 -6.41 9.24
CA LEU A 35 -0.25 -5.30 8.31
C LEU A 35 -1.70 -4.82 8.42
N GLU A 36 -2.66 -5.75 8.53
CA GLU A 36 -4.08 -5.44 8.75
C GLU A 36 -4.29 -4.66 10.06
N GLU A 37 -3.64 -5.10 11.15
CA GLU A 37 -3.70 -4.41 12.44
C GLU A 37 -3.10 -3.00 12.36
N LYS A 38 -1.94 -2.84 11.73
CA LYS A 38 -1.31 -1.53 11.52
C LYS A 38 -2.21 -0.61 10.70
N ALA A 39 -2.86 -1.13 9.66
CA ALA A 39 -3.82 -0.37 8.88
C ALA A 39 -4.99 0.11 9.76
N ARG A 40 -5.60 -0.78 10.55
CA ARG A 40 -6.68 -0.42 11.51
C ARG A 40 -6.26 0.64 12.52
N ARG A 41 -5.03 0.52 13.05
CA ARG A 41 -4.50 1.42 14.07
C ARG A 41 -4.23 2.82 13.54
N TRP A 42 -3.58 2.91 12.38
CA TRP A 42 -3.09 4.20 11.85
C TRP A 42 -4.01 4.82 10.79
N ARG A 43 -5.01 4.07 10.32
CA ARG A 43 -6.04 4.46 9.36
C ARG A 43 -5.52 5.29 8.18
N PRO A 44 -4.44 4.87 7.49
CA PRO A 44 -3.93 5.64 6.37
C PRO A 44 -4.95 5.62 5.22
N GLU A 45 -5.02 6.70 4.44
CA GLU A 45 -5.92 6.73 3.28
C GLU A 45 -5.56 5.68 2.22
N ALA A 46 -4.27 5.37 2.09
CA ALA A 46 -3.77 4.34 1.20
C ALA A 46 -2.52 3.65 1.76
N MET A 47 -2.33 2.40 1.37
CA MET A 47 -1.09 1.64 1.56
C MET A 47 -0.50 1.25 0.22
N CYS A 48 0.76 1.64 0.00
CA CYS A 48 1.54 1.24 -1.15
C CYS A 48 2.30 -0.06 -0.85
N VAL A 49 1.92 -1.14 -1.51
CA VAL A 49 2.60 -2.44 -1.46
C VAL A 49 3.74 -2.43 -2.46
N VAL A 50 4.97 -2.37 -1.96
CA VAL A 50 6.18 -2.24 -2.78
C VAL A 50 6.71 -3.62 -3.17
N GLY A 51 6.27 -4.11 -4.33
CA GLY A 51 6.71 -5.39 -4.90
C GLY A 51 5.63 -6.45 -4.96
N LYS A 52 5.64 -7.20 -6.08
CA LYS A 52 4.67 -8.26 -6.40
C LYS A 52 4.56 -9.34 -5.32
N GLY A 53 5.68 -9.80 -4.77
CA GLY A 53 5.70 -10.90 -3.80
C GLY A 53 4.90 -10.61 -2.52
N ILE A 54 4.96 -9.37 -2.03
CA ILE A 54 4.19 -8.93 -0.85
C ILE A 54 2.69 -8.98 -1.16
N TRP A 55 2.29 -8.47 -2.33
CA TRP A 55 0.90 -8.54 -2.77
C TRP A 55 0.43 -9.99 -2.95
N GLU A 56 1.27 -10.86 -3.49
CA GLU A 56 0.96 -12.29 -3.62
C GLU A 56 0.73 -12.96 -2.26
N SER A 57 1.46 -12.56 -1.21
CA SER A 57 1.18 -13.01 0.17
C SER A 57 -0.16 -12.52 0.68
N ILE A 58 -0.43 -11.22 0.57
CA ILE A 58 -1.74 -10.64 0.96
C ILE A 58 -2.88 -11.37 0.24
N TRP A 59 -2.73 -11.59 -1.07
CA TRP A 59 -3.72 -12.29 -1.88
C TRP A 59 -3.93 -13.75 -1.43
N ARG A 60 -2.84 -14.50 -1.22
CA ARG A 60 -2.93 -15.90 -0.76
C ARG A 60 -3.64 -16.01 0.58
N VAL A 61 -3.26 -15.19 1.56
CA VAL A 61 -3.87 -15.20 2.89
C VAL A 61 -5.36 -14.89 2.82
N ARG A 62 -5.76 -13.90 2.01
CA ARG A 62 -7.17 -13.49 1.93
C ARG A 62 -8.05 -14.42 1.10
N ARG A 63 -7.51 -15.05 0.06
CA ARG A 63 -8.31 -15.82 -0.94
C ARG A 63 -8.00 -17.31 -0.98
N GLY A 64 -7.00 -17.79 -0.26
CA GLY A 64 -6.60 -19.20 -0.22
C GLY A 64 -6.02 -19.75 -1.53
N ARG A 65 -5.71 -18.90 -2.52
CA ARG A 65 -5.20 -19.32 -3.85
C ARG A 65 -4.15 -18.34 -4.37
N PRO A 66 -3.24 -18.74 -5.28
CA PRO A 66 -2.30 -17.80 -5.91
C PRO A 66 -3.02 -16.78 -6.81
N VAL A 67 -2.41 -15.59 -6.99
CA VAL A 67 -2.97 -14.51 -7.84
C VAL A 67 -2.94 -14.87 -9.34
N GLY A 68 -1.92 -15.61 -9.79
CA GLY A 68 -1.78 -16.04 -11.17
C GLY A 68 -1.94 -14.90 -12.20
N ARG A 69 -2.83 -15.11 -13.16
CA ARG A 69 -3.08 -14.18 -14.28
C ARG A 69 -3.86 -12.92 -13.88
N ASP A 70 -4.42 -12.88 -12.66
CA ASP A 70 -5.20 -11.74 -12.15
C ASP A 70 -4.27 -10.60 -11.68
N PHE A 71 -2.97 -10.84 -11.60
CA PHE A 71 -2.01 -9.85 -11.10
C PHE A 71 -1.92 -8.61 -12.00
N ARG A 72 -2.10 -7.43 -11.41
CA ARG A 72 -1.84 -6.14 -12.07
C ARG A 72 -1.20 -5.17 -11.07
N TYR A 73 -0.28 -4.34 -11.53
CA TYR A 73 0.20 -3.18 -10.78
C TYR A 73 -0.86 -2.07 -10.73
N GLY A 74 -0.71 -1.13 -9.81
CA GLY A 74 -1.60 0.01 -9.64
C GLY A 74 -2.65 -0.18 -8.56
N TRP A 75 -3.66 0.70 -8.56
CA TRP A 75 -4.79 0.68 -7.63
C TRP A 75 -5.58 -0.63 -7.70
N ARG A 76 -5.88 -1.20 -6.54
CA ARG A 76 -6.72 -2.40 -6.41
C ARG A 76 -8.19 -2.03 -6.17
N HIS A 77 -9.06 -3.02 -6.28
CA HIS A 77 -10.49 -2.85 -6.01
C HIS A 77 -10.70 -2.54 -4.52
N GLU A 78 -11.78 -1.85 -4.15
CA GLU A 78 -12.06 -1.49 -2.74
C GLU A 78 -12.24 -2.71 -1.83
N ALA A 79 -12.71 -3.82 -2.39
CA ALA A 79 -12.74 -5.12 -1.72
C ALA A 79 -11.35 -5.63 -1.28
N ASP A 80 -10.28 -5.04 -1.80
CA ASP A 80 -8.89 -5.31 -1.41
C ASP A 80 -8.36 -4.32 -0.36
N ASN A 81 -9.16 -3.39 0.15
CA ASN A 81 -8.70 -2.44 1.16
C ASN A 81 -8.12 -3.15 2.41
N MET A 82 -7.14 -2.52 3.06
CA MET A 82 -6.45 -3.07 4.22
C MET A 82 -6.99 -2.48 5.52
N GLY A 83 -7.25 -3.33 6.50
CA GLY A 83 -7.71 -2.95 7.82
C GLY A 83 -9.18 -2.55 7.87
N VAL A 84 -10.03 -3.10 7.00
CA VAL A 84 -11.48 -2.85 7.03
C VAL A 84 -12.03 -3.12 8.44
N ILE A 85 -12.86 -2.20 8.93
CA ILE A 85 -13.66 -2.35 10.15
C ILE A 85 -15.11 -2.12 9.73
N ASP A 86 -15.92 -3.18 9.80
CA ASP A 86 -17.30 -3.13 9.32
C ASP A 86 -18.12 -2.06 10.05
N GLY A 87 -18.90 -1.29 9.28
CA GLY A 87 -19.67 -0.15 9.78
C GLY A 87 -18.87 1.06 10.28
N GLU A 88 -17.53 0.98 10.38
CA GLU A 88 -16.71 2.03 10.97
C GLU A 88 -15.71 2.65 9.99
N TRP A 89 -14.93 1.82 9.28
CA TRP A 89 -13.87 2.30 8.40
C TRP A 89 -13.69 1.39 7.18
N PRO A 90 -13.76 1.92 5.94
CA PRO A 90 -13.66 1.13 4.71
C PRO A 90 -12.26 0.55 4.46
N GLY A 91 -11.30 0.78 5.35
CA GLY A 91 -9.91 0.36 5.20
C GLY A 91 -9.10 1.29 4.30
N ALA A 92 -7.78 1.07 4.32
CA ALA A 92 -6.83 1.80 3.48
C ALA A 92 -6.88 1.27 2.05
N ARG A 93 -6.94 2.17 1.06
CA ARG A 93 -6.87 1.80 -0.36
C ARG A 93 -5.53 1.17 -0.70
N ILE A 94 -5.53 0.06 -1.42
CA ILE A 94 -4.28 -0.60 -1.81
C ILE A 94 -3.80 -0.13 -3.19
N PHE A 95 -2.54 0.28 -3.24
CA PHE A 95 -1.78 0.46 -4.48
C PHE A 95 -0.63 -0.55 -4.53
N VAL A 96 -0.51 -1.33 -5.61
CA VAL A 96 0.61 -2.26 -5.78
C VAL A 96 1.64 -1.65 -6.72
N ALA A 97 2.83 -1.36 -6.18
CA ALA A 97 3.93 -0.80 -6.92
C ALA A 97 4.99 -1.85 -7.29
N THR A 98 5.89 -1.47 -8.18
CA THR A 98 7.08 -2.27 -8.46
C THR A 98 8.03 -2.26 -7.25
N SER A 99 8.87 -3.29 -7.13
CA SER A 99 9.98 -3.23 -6.17
C SER A 99 10.90 -2.06 -6.51
N THR A 100 11.44 -1.41 -5.48
CA THR A 100 12.46 -0.35 -5.59
C THR A 100 13.88 -0.91 -5.65
N SER A 101 14.06 -2.23 -5.49
CA SER A 101 15.37 -2.89 -5.57
C SER A 101 15.91 -2.87 -7.01
N GLY A 102 17.19 -2.56 -7.16
CA GLY A 102 17.91 -2.67 -8.44
C GLY A 102 17.99 -4.10 -8.99
N LEU A 103 17.81 -5.10 -8.13
CA LEU A 103 17.76 -6.53 -8.53
C LEU A 103 16.45 -6.89 -9.26
N ALA A 104 15.40 -6.07 -9.11
CA ALA A 104 14.13 -6.29 -9.77
C ALA A 104 14.19 -5.78 -11.22
N ALA A 105 14.65 -6.63 -12.14
CA ALA A 105 14.90 -6.28 -13.55
C ALA A 105 13.75 -6.63 -14.51
N SER A 106 12.58 -7.05 -14.00
CA SER A 106 11.46 -7.50 -14.83
C SER A 106 10.70 -6.39 -15.57
N LEU A 107 10.95 -5.12 -15.24
CA LEU A 107 10.32 -3.95 -15.84
C LEU A 107 11.39 -2.91 -16.17
N SER A 108 11.22 -2.23 -17.29
CA SER A 108 12.04 -1.08 -17.68
C SER A 108 11.86 0.09 -16.71
N PRO A 109 12.84 1.01 -16.62
CA PRO A 109 12.71 2.23 -15.84
C PRO A 109 11.45 3.05 -16.19
N THR A 110 11.11 3.14 -17.48
CA THR A 110 9.93 3.85 -17.96
C THR A 110 8.63 3.22 -17.47
N GLU A 111 8.52 1.90 -17.50
CA GLU A 111 7.34 1.20 -16.97
C GLU A 111 7.22 1.37 -15.45
N LYS A 112 8.34 1.29 -14.72
CA LYS A 112 8.37 1.57 -13.28
C LYS A 112 7.89 2.99 -13.00
N GLN A 113 8.42 3.98 -13.73
CA GLN A 113 8.02 5.37 -13.60
C GLN A 113 6.52 5.56 -13.88
N ALA A 114 5.99 4.94 -14.95
CA ALA A 114 4.57 5.03 -15.28
C ALA A 114 3.68 4.48 -14.16
N ILE A 115 4.07 3.37 -13.52
CA ILE A 115 3.36 2.82 -12.36
C ILE A 115 3.43 3.80 -11.19
N TRP A 116 4.63 4.21 -10.77
CA TRP A 116 4.80 5.12 -9.62
C TRP A 116 4.14 6.49 -9.83
N ALA A 117 4.07 6.98 -11.07
CA ALA A 117 3.41 8.23 -11.41
C ALA A 117 1.90 8.19 -11.09
N GLN A 118 1.23 7.04 -11.20
CA GLN A 118 -0.18 6.91 -10.82
C GLN A 118 -0.40 7.22 -9.33
N LEU A 119 0.45 6.67 -8.47
CA LEU A 119 0.42 6.96 -7.03
C LEU A 119 0.79 8.42 -6.76
N GLY A 120 1.83 8.92 -7.44
CA GLY A 120 2.28 10.31 -7.29
C GLY A 120 1.18 11.33 -7.62
N SER A 121 0.48 11.15 -8.74
CA SER A 121 -0.65 11.99 -9.14
C SER A 121 -1.78 11.95 -8.12
N TRP A 122 -2.13 10.76 -7.63
CA TRP A 122 -3.16 10.60 -6.61
C TRP A 122 -2.78 11.28 -5.27
N VAL A 123 -1.53 11.13 -4.82
CA VAL A 123 -1.05 11.78 -3.58
C VAL A 123 -1.12 13.29 -3.70
N LYS A 124 -0.74 13.87 -4.85
CA LYS A 124 -0.84 15.31 -5.09
C LYS A 124 -2.28 15.79 -5.03
N ALA A 125 -3.20 15.10 -5.71
CA ALA A 125 -4.63 15.43 -5.70
C ALA A 125 -5.20 15.40 -4.27
N ARG A 126 -4.96 14.31 -3.51
CA ARG A 126 -5.45 14.17 -2.14
C ARG A 126 -4.89 15.21 -1.16
N ARG A 127 -3.66 15.67 -1.36
CA ARG A 127 -3.09 16.76 -0.55
C ARG A 127 -3.81 18.08 -0.82
N ALA A 128 -3.99 18.44 -2.10
CA ALA A 128 -4.72 19.65 -2.48
C ALA A 128 -6.18 19.61 -1.97
N GLU A 129 -6.87 18.47 -2.09
CA GLU A 129 -8.23 18.30 -1.56
C GLU A 129 -8.32 18.53 -0.06
N ARG A 130 -7.34 18.06 0.73
CA ARG A 130 -7.31 18.29 2.19
C ARG A 130 -7.00 19.73 2.55
N GLU A 131 -6.12 20.40 1.80
CA GLU A 131 -5.81 21.81 2.00
C GLU A 131 -7.05 22.69 1.74
N MET A 132 -7.77 22.43 0.65
CA MET A 132 -9.04 23.11 0.34
C MET A 132 -10.13 22.84 1.39
N GLN A 133 -10.24 21.59 1.86
CA GLN A 133 -11.20 21.24 2.91
C GLN A 133 -10.88 21.97 4.22
N ALA A 134 -9.61 21.98 4.64
CA ALA A 134 -9.18 22.68 5.86
C ALA A 134 -9.41 24.20 5.78
N GLU A 135 -9.24 24.80 4.60
CA GLU A 135 -9.57 26.22 4.39
C GLU A 135 -11.08 26.48 4.44
N THR A 136 -11.87 25.59 3.87
CA THR A 136 -13.34 25.68 3.91
C THR A 136 -13.87 25.57 5.33
N ASP A 137 -13.32 24.64 6.13
CA ASP A 137 -13.76 24.43 7.51
C ASP A 137 -13.41 25.63 8.40
N ARG A 138 -12.19 26.19 8.29
CA ARG A 138 -11.82 27.43 9.01
C ARG A 138 -12.77 28.59 8.73
N ARG A 139 -13.17 28.78 7.47
CA ARG A 139 -14.09 29.85 7.07
C ARG A 139 -15.53 29.66 7.55
N LYS A 140 -15.92 28.47 7.98
CA LYS A 140 -17.25 28.20 8.57
C LYS A 140 -17.27 28.46 10.08
N ASP A 141 -16.10 28.39 10.71
CA ASP A 141 -15.93 28.60 12.14
C ASP A 141 -15.66 30.09 12.50
N ASP A 142 -15.37 30.93 11.50
CA ASP A 142 -15.25 32.41 11.56
C ASP A 142 -16.59 33.12 11.28
#